data_AF-A0A846Q9D7-F1
#
_entry.id   AF-A0A846Q9D7-F1
#
_cell.length_a   1.000
_cell.length_b   1.000
_cell.length_c   1.000
_cell.angle_alpha   90.00
_cell.angle_beta   90.00
_cell.angle_gamma   90.00
#
_symmetry.space_group_name_H-M   'P 1'
#
loop_
_entity.id
_entity.type
_entity.pdbx_description
1 polymer ?
#
loop_
_entity_poly.entity_id
_entity_poly.type
_entity_poly.pdbx_seq_one_letter_code
_entity_poly.pdbx_strand_id
1 'polypeptide(L)'
;MHTPHSLLARNFPDVTIIVGHMGEVDYTIDDVKAAKKCENVMLETSWTSKTGIEYAAQEIGADRIIMDSDVPYGHPAIELKKIELLKIPEEEKALIRGMNLARILRLK
;
A
#
# COMPACT_ATOMS: atom_id res chain seq x y z
N MET A 1 -0.27 -9.62 -17.73
CA MET A 1 -1.66 -9.16 -17.68
C MET A 1 -1.68 -7.72 -17.19
N HIS A 2 -2.54 -6.88 -17.76
CA HIS A 2 -2.79 -5.52 -17.28
C HIS A 2 -3.98 -5.59 -16.33
N THR A 3 -3.78 -5.28 -15.03
CA THR A 3 -4.92 -5.09 -14.12
C THR A 3 -5.67 -3.81 -14.51
N PRO A 4 -6.98 -3.69 -14.25
CA PRO A 4 -7.72 -2.45 -14.47
C PRO A 4 -7.03 -1.24 -13.82
N HIS A 5 -6.44 -1.43 -12.63
CA HIS A 5 -5.63 -0.43 -11.92
C HIS A 5 -4.46 0.09 -12.76
N SER A 6 -3.71 -0.81 -13.41
CA SER A 6 -2.55 -0.44 -14.25
C SER A 6 -2.94 0.36 -15.50
N LEU A 7 -4.13 0.13 -16.06
CA LEU A 7 -4.62 0.88 -17.21
C LEU A 7 -5.03 2.31 -16.80
N LEU A 8 -5.73 2.44 -15.68
CA LEU A 8 -6.10 3.74 -15.12
C LEU A 8 -4.85 4.57 -14.80
N ALA A 9 -3.89 3.97 -14.10
CA ALA A 9 -2.64 4.64 -13.68
C ALA A 9 -1.83 5.19 -14.86
N ARG A 10 -1.76 4.44 -15.97
CA ARG A 10 -1.04 4.85 -17.18
C ARG A 10 -1.74 5.98 -17.94
N ASN A 11 -3.08 6.00 -17.93
CA ASN A 11 -3.84 7.03 -18.62
C ASN A 11 -3.89 8.35 -17.83
N PHE A 12 -3.64 8.30 -16.52
CA PHE A 12 -3.63 9.47 -15.64
C PHE A 12 -2.34 9.49 -14.78
N PRO A 13 -1.15 9.68 -15.40
CA PRO A 13 0.13 9.56 -14.70
C PRO A 13 0.31 10.58 -13.57
N ASP A 14 -0.34 11.74 -13.65
CA ASP A 14 -0.26 12.81 -12.65
C ASP A 14 -1.22 12.62 -11.46
N VAL A 15 -2.09 11.60 -11.51
CA VAL A 15 -3.06 11.29 -10.45
C VAL A 15 -2.49 10.18 -9.57
N THR A 16 -2.35 10.46 -8.28
CA THR A 16 -2.04 9.42 -7.28
C THR A 16 -3.24 8.51 -7.09
N ILE A 17 -3.04 7.21 -7.30
CA ILE A 17 -4.05 6.17 -7.16
C ILE A 17 -3.67 5.30 -5.97
N ILE A 18 -4.57 5.18 -4.98
CA ILE A 18 -4.42 4.27 -3.85
C ILE A 18 -5.27 3.04 -4.14
N VAL A 19 -4.65 1.87 -4.23
CA VAL A 19 -5.34 0.60 -4.46
C VAL A 19 -5.69 -0.02 -3.12
N GLY A 20 -7.00 -0.13 -2.88
CA GLY A 20 -7.55 -0.71 -1.67
C GLY A 20 -7.16 -2.18 -1.50
N HIS A 21 -6.93 -2.60 -0.26
CA HIS A 21 -6.61 -3.95 0.19
C HIS A 21 -5.42 -4.61 -0.52
N MET A 22 -4.58 -3.79 -1.18
CA MET A 22 -3.55 -4.26 -2.09
C MET A 22 -4.12 -5.14 -3.22
N GLY A 23 -5.34 -4.87 -3.68
CA GLY A 23 -6.01 -5.71 -4.67
C GLY A 23 -6.67 -6.96 -4.09
N GLU A 24 -6.92 -7.01 -2.78
CA GLU A 24 -7.34 -8.24 -2.09
C GLU A 24 -6.32 -9.39 -2.17
N VAL A 25 -6.61 -10.49 -1.46
CA VAL A 25 -5.69 -11.64 -1.36
C VAL A 25 -5.37 -12.24 -2.74
N ASP A 26 -6.35 -12.26 -3.65
CA ASP A 26 -6.21 -12.88 -4.96
C ASP A 26 -5.41 -12.04 -5.96
N TYR A 27 -5.36 -10.71 -5.81
CA TYR A 27 -4.65 -9.84 -6.76
C TYR A 27 -3.43 -9.12 -6.19
N THR A 28 -3.03 -9.39 -4.94
CA THR A 28 -1.84 -8.81 -4.30
C THR A 28 -0.61 -8.82 -5.21
N ILE A 29 -0.30 -9.95 -5.84
CA ILE A 29 0.87 -10.06 -6.73
C ILE A 29 0.72 -9.18 -7.99
N ASP A 30 -0.48 -9.13 -8.56
CA ASP A 30 -0.71 -8.40 -9.80
C ASP A 30 -0.77 -6.88 -9.57
N ASP A 31 -1.26 -6.43 -8.42
CA ASP A 31 -1.22 -5.01 -8.07
C ASP A 31 0.15 -4.55 -7.58
N VAL A 32 0.95 -5.42 -6.95
CA VAL A 32 2.39 -5.15 -6.74
C VAL A 32 3.10 -4.98 -8.09
N LYS A 33 2.83 -5.85 -9.08
CA LYS A 33 3.38 -5.67 -10.45
C LYS A 33 2.88 -4.40 -11.13
N ALA A 34 1.63 -4.01 -10.89
CA ALA A 34 1.07 -2.77 -11.42
C ALA A 34 1.79 -1.55 -10.83
N ALA A 35 1.94 -1.51 -9.50
CA ALA A 35 2.66 -0.47 -8.79
C ALA A 35 4.14 -0.40 -9.18
N LYS A 36 4.79 -1.55 -9.42
CA LYS A 36 6.16 -1.58 -9.94
C LYS A 36 6.30 -0.92 -11.31
N LYS A 37 5.25 -0.95 -12.13
CA LYS A 37 5.23 -0.38 -13.49
C LYS A 37 4.70 1.06 -13.56
N CYS A 38 3.99 1.51 -12.53
CA CYS A 38 3.28 2.80 -12.54
C CYS A 38 3.60 3.52 -11.23
N GLU A 39 4.42 4.57 -11.29
CA GLU A 39 4.94 5.24 -10.09
C GLU A 39 3.89 6.00 -9.29
N ASN A 40 2.76 6.31 -9.93
CA ASN A 40 1.62 6.98 -9.32
C ASN A 40 0.65 6.03 -8.57
N VAL A 41 1.00 4.75 -8.44
CA VAL A 41 0.19 3.76 -7.71
C VAL A 41 0.79 3.50 -6.33
N MET A 42 -0.06 3.66 -5.32
CA MET A 42 0.19 3.34 -3.91
C MET A 42 -0.63 2.13 -3.52
N LEU A 43 -0.12 1.29 -2.61
CA LEU A 43 -0.83 0.10 -2.11
C LEU A 43 -1.24 0.27 -0.65
N GLU A 44 -2.50 -0.02 -0.34
CA GLU A 44 -3.06 0.11 1.01
C GLU A 44 -3.18 -1.27 1.72
N THR A 45 -3.00 -1.35 3.04
CA THR A 45 -2.67 -2.62 3.76
C THR A 45 -3.80 -3.38 4.47
N SER A 46 -4.97 -2.79 4.64
CA SER A 46 -6.14 -3.43 5.25
C SER A 46 -6.46 -4.73 4.52
N TRP A 47 -6.85 -5.77 5.27
CA TRP A 47 -7.08 -7.12 4.76
C TRP A 47 -5.89 -7.80 4.06
N THR A 48 -4.77 -7.12 3.87
CA THR A 48 -3.53 -7.71 3.37
C THR A 48 -2.77 -8.40 4.50
N SER A 49 -2.26 -9.59 4.22
CA SER A 49 -1.42 -10.32 5.19
C SER A 49 -0.08 -9.61 5.43
N LYS A 50 0.51 -9.82 6.62
CA LYS A 50 1.86 -9.33 6.96
C LYS A 50 2.88 -9.67 5.87
N THR A 51 2.87 -10.92 5.39
CA THR A 51 3.80 -11.39 4.36
C THR A 51 3.56 -10.72 3.00
N GLY A 52 2.30 -10.42 2.66
CA GLY A 52 1.97 -9.64 1.46
C GLY A 52 2.52 -8.21 1.54
N ILE A 53 2.41 -7.57 2.71
CA ILE A 53 2.95 -6.22 2.93
C ILE A 53 4.48 -6.22 2.84
N GLU A 54 5.16 -7.20 3.45
CA GLU A 54 6.62 -7.35 3.34
C GLU A 54 7.07 -7.58 1.89
N TYR A 55 6.34 -8.42 1.15
CA TYR A 55 6.59 -8.63 -0.27
C TYR A 55 6.43 -7.35 -1.09
N ALA A 56 5.36 -6.59 -0.86
CA ALA A 56 5.16 -5.31 -1.52
C ALA A 56 6.29 -4.32 -1.17
N ALA A 57 6.67 -4.21 0.10
CA ALA A 57 7.74 -3.30 0.52
C ALA A 57 9.06 -3.62 -0.16
N GLN A 58 9.39 -4.92 -0.29
CA GLN A 58 10.57 -5.39 -1.02
C GLN A 58 10.53 -5.05 -2.51
N GLU A 59 9.36 -5.13 -3.15
CA GLU A 59 9.23 -4.97 -4.61
C GLU A 59 9.08 -3.51 -5.08
N ILE A 60 8.43 -2.66 -4.27
CA ILE A 60 8.05 -1.30 -4.66
C ILE A 60 8.50 -0.20 -3.68
N GLY A 61 9.15 -0.56 -2.58
CA GLY A 61 9.57 0.37 -1.53
C GLY A 61 8.46 0.68 -0.52
N ALA A 62 8.84 0.84 0.76
CA ALA A 62 7.91 1.19 1.83
C ALA A 62 7.30 2.59 1.67
N ASP A 63 7.94 3.50 0.93
CA ASP A 63 7.46 4.85 0.60
C ASP A 63 6.22 4.85 -0.31
N ARG A 64 5.84 3.68 -0.84
CA ARG A 64 4.69 3.49 -1.72
C ARG A 64 3.56 2.63 -1.12
N ILE A 65 3.60 2.42 0.20
CA ILE A 65 2.61 1.62 0.94
C ILE A 65 1.96 2.47 2.02
N ILE A 66 0.65 2.31 2.23
CA ILE A 66 -0.15 3.10 3.17
C ILE A 66 -0.92 2.17 4.12
N MET A 67 -0.81 2.41 5.42
CA MET A 67 -1.66 1.75 6.39
C MET A 67 -3.09 2.31 6.35
N ASP A 68 -4.08 1.44 6.25
CA ASP A 68 -5.47 1.72 6.57
C ASP A 68 -6.01 0.59 7.46
N SER A 69 -7.03 0.92 8.25
CA SER A 69 -7.72 0.01 9.16
C SER A 69 -9.04 -0.54 8.63
N ASP A 70 -9.62 0.09 7.60
CA ASP A 70 -10.94 -0.27 7.04
C ASP A 70 -12.07 -0.33 8.10
N VAL A 71 -12.11 0.65 9.00
CA VAL A 71 -13.21 0.79 9.98
C VAL A 71 -14.54 1.02 9.23
N PRO A 72 -15.63 0.30 9.59
CA PRO A 72 -15.84 -0.47 10.82
C PRO A 72 -15.50 -1.98 10.73
N TYR A 73 -14.97 -2.46 9.61
CA TYR A 73 -14.74 -3.88 9.40
C TYR A 73 -13.42 -4.36 10.03
N GLY A 74 -12.35 -3.57 9.90
CA GLY A 74 -11.09 -3.80 10.59
C GLY A 74 -10.94 -2.98 11.87
N HIS A 75 -10.05 -3.44 12.77
CA HIS A 75 -9.76 -2.76 14.02
C HIS A 75 -8.41 -2.02 13.95
N PRO A 76 -8.35 -0.70 14.20
CA PRO A 76 -7.12 0.09 14.05
C PRO A 76 -5.92 -0.45 14.82
N ALA A 77 -6.13 -0.94 16.05
CA ALA A 77 -5.05 -1.51 16.85
C ALA A 77 -4.45 -2.80 16.25
N ILE A 78 -5.27 -3.61 15.56
CA ILE A 78 -4.80 -4.87 14.93
C ILE A 78 -3.96 -4.53 13.70
N GLU A 79 -4.47 -3.61 12.88
CA GLU A 79 -3.80 -3.17 11.65
C GLU A 79 -2.50 -2.42 11.95
N LEU A 80 -2.48 -1.58 12.99
CA LEU A 80 -1.23 -0.98 13.50
C LEU A 80 -0.25 -2.04 13.98
N LYS A 81 -0.72 -3.04 14.74
CA LYS A 81 0.15 -4.12 15.24
C LYS A 81 0.76 -4.93 14.10
N LYS A 82 0.02 -5.14 13.01
CA LYS A 82 0.53 -5.80 11.81
C LYS A 82 1.72 -5.04 11.22
N ILE A 83 1.68 -3.71 11.16
CA ILE A 83 2.80 -2.88 10.69
C ILE A 83 4.00 -2.95 11.65
N GLU A 84 3.77 -2.92 12.97
CA GLU A 84 4.86 -3.05 13.96
C GLU A 84 5.63 -4.38 13.81
N LEU A 85 4.94 -5.45 13.44
CA LEU A 85 5.49 -6.79 13.31
C LEU A 85 6.21 -7.05 11.97
N LEU A 86 6.20 -6.10 11.03
CA LEU A 86 6.95 -6.22 9.77
C LEU A 86 8.46 -6.35 10.03
N LYS A 87 9.13 -7.18 9.23
CA LYS A 87 10.59 -7.38 9.26
C LYS A 87 11.31 -6.41 8.32
N ILE A 88 11.04 -5.12 8.50
CA ILE A 88 11.68 -4.00 7.79
C ILE A 88 12.21 -2.98 8.80
N PRO A 89 13.12 -2.07 8.41
CA PRO A 89 13.62 -1.01 9.28
C PRO A 89 12.50 -0.14 9.89
N GLU A 90 12.74 0.45 11.06
CA GLU A 90 11.70 1.21 11.79
C GLU A 90 11.30 2.49 11.05
N GLU A 91 12.24 3.10 10.33
CA GLU A 91 12.01 4.23 9.43
C GLU A 91 11.02 3.88 8.31
N GLU A 92 11.11 2.67 7.74
CA GLU A 92 10.17 2.19 6.72
C GLU A 92 8.78 1.93 7.32
N LYS A 93 8.71 1.40 8.55
CA LYS A 93 7.42 1.28 9.25
C LYS A 93 6.80 2.64 9.52
N ALA A 94 7.59 3.67 9.83
CA ALA A 94 7.09 5.02 10.02
C ALA A 94 6.48 5.60 8.72
N LEU A 95 7.10 5.31 7.58
CA LEU A 95 6.54 5.64 6.26
C LEU A 95 5.14 5.05 6.09
N ILE A 96 5.02 3.73 6.29
CA ILE A 96 3.77 2.98 6.10
C ILE A 96 2.68 3.41 7.08
N ARG A 97 3.03 3.60 8.37
CA ARG A 97 2.07 3.96 9.43
C ARG A 97 1.36 5.29 9.21
N GLY A 98 1.94 6.21 8.46
CA GLY A 98 1.25 7.48 8.19
C GLY A 98 2.04 8.54 7.44
N MET A 99 3.37 8.51 7.41
CA MET A 99 4.12 9.58 6.74
C MET A 99 3.85 9.62 5.22
N ASN A 100 3.60 8.47 4.59
CA ASN A 100 3.25 8.41 3.17
C ASN A 100 1.90 9.08 2.89
N LEU A 101 0.86 8.75 3.67
CA LEU A 101 -0.45 9.36 3.50
C LEU A 101 -0.43 10.85 3.85
N ALA A 102 0.29 11.23 4.90
CA ALA A 102 0.48 12.64 5.26
C ALA A 102 1.13 13.45 4.13
N ARG A 103 2.15 12.89 3.45
CA ARG A 103 2.79 13.49 2.27
C ARG A 103 1.81 13.65 1.11
N ILE A 104 1.00 12.65 0.82
CA ILE A 104 0.01 12.67 -0.27
C ILE A 104 -1.07 13.72 0.01
N LEU A 105 -1.61 13.74 1.23
CA LEU A 105 -2.66 14.65 1.66
C LEU A 105 -2.16 16.05 2.03
N ARG A 106 -0.83 16.26 2.02
CA ARG A 106 -0.17 17.51 2.40
C ARG A 106 -0.56 17.98 3.80
N LEU A 107 -0.62 17.02 4.74
CA LEU A 107 -0.88 17.32 6.15
C LEU A 107 0.31 18.09 6.75
N LYS A 108 0.00 19.05 7.62
CA LYS A 108 0.96 19.92 8.29
C LYS A 108 1.40 19.36 9.63
#